data_AF-T0ZDJ6-F1
#
_entry.id   AF-T0ZDJ6-F1
#
_cell.length_a   1.000
_cell.length_b   1.000
_cell.length_c   1.000
_cell.angle_alpha   90.00
_cell.angle_beta   90.00
_cell.angle_gamma   90.00
#
_symmetry.space_group_name_H-M   'P 1'
#
loop_
_entity.id
_entity.type
_entity.pdbx_description
1 polymer ?
#
loop_
_entity_poly.entity_id
_entity_poly.type
_entity_poly.pdbx_seq_one_letter_code
_entity_poly.pdbx_strand_id
1 'polypeptide(L)'
;MDVVATTGAVMYQDLYQTIGGHHWMGTPTADDVLLRDAYLDRIYDTYVDEIKFEDTDRAIGKITEQFPRRPASSREYLGFLGSKFQ
;
A
#
# COMPACT_ATOMS: atom_id res chain seq x y z
N MET A 1 19.02 -8.04 -11.86
CA MET A 1 18.52 -8.12 -10.48
C MET A 1 17.86 -9.47 -10.33
N ASP A 2 18.30 -10.28 -9.36
CA ASP A 2 17.89 -11.69 -9.26
C ASP A 2 17.04 -11.97 -8.01
N VAL A 3 17.15 -11.12 -6.97
CA VAL A 3 16.35 -11.19 -5.75
C VAL A 3 16.00 -9.77 -5.30
N VAL A 4 14.75 -9.56 -4.87
CA VAL A 4 14.28 -8.34 -4.19
C VAL A 4 13.86 -8.74 -2.78
N ALA A 5 14.37 -8.00 -1.78
CA ALA A 5 13.98 -8.14 -0.38
C ALA A 5 13.63 -6.75 0.16
N THR A 6 12.43 -6.62 0.72
CA THR A 6 11.90 -5.36 1.23
C THR A 6 10.95 -5.62 2.40
N THR A 7 10.50 -4.56 3.07
CA THR A 7 9.44 -4.64 4.08
C THR A 7 8.07 -4.70 3.39
N GLY A 8 7.05 -5.14 4.12
CA GLY A 8 5.68 -5.18 3.61
C GLY A 8 5.17 -3.80 3.17
N ALA A 9 5.65 -2.72 3.80
CA ALA A 9 5.26 -1.36 3.48
C ALA A 9 5.59 -0.98 2.03
N VAL A 10 6.78 -1.31 1.52
CA VAL A 10 7.16 -0.93 0.15
C VAL A 10 6.28 -1.65 -0.89
N MET A 11 5.98 -2.94 -0.66
CA MET A 11 5.08 -3.69 -1.55
C MET A 11 3.65 -3.14 -1.51
N TYR A 12 3.19 -2.69 -0.35
CA TYR A 12 1.89 -2.06 -0.20
C TYR A 12 1.83 -0.73 -0.97
N GLN A 13 2.85 0.11 -0.83
CA GLN A 13 2.92 1.41 -1.53
C GLN A 13 2.99 1.24 -3.06
N ASP A 14 3.71 0.24 -3.56
CA ASP A 14 3.76 -0.10 -4.99
C ASP A 14 2.36 -0.50 -5.52
N LEU A 15 1.64 -1.31 -4.75
CA LEU A 15 0.27 -1.69 -5.11
C LEU A 15 -0.71 -0.52 -5.03
N TYR A 16 -0.60 0.30 -4.00
CA TYR A 16 -1.37 1.54 -3.86
C TYR A 16 -1.23 2.41 -5.11
N GLN A 17 -0.01 2.62 -5.61
CA GLN A 17 0.22 3.36 -6.85
C GLN A 17 -0.33 2.65 -8.08
N THR A 18 -0.21 1.32 -8.14
CA THR A 18 -0.72 0.50 -9.25
C THR A 18 -2.24 0.69 -9.45
N ILE A 19 -2.99 0.87 -8.36
CA ILE A 19 -4.45 1.07 -8.43
C ILE A 19 -4.87 2.55 -8.47
N GLY A 20 -3.94 3.46 -8.76
CA GLY A 20 -4.20 4.89 -8.97
C GLY A 20 -3.95 5.78 -7.75
N GLY A 21 -3.31 5.26 -6.71
CA GLY A 21 -2.79 6.05 -5.60
C GLY A 21 -1.62 6.94 -6.03
N HIS A 22 -1.47 8.06 -5.34
CA HIS A 22 -0.38 9.00 -5.59
C HIS A 22 0.34 9.38 -4.29
N HIS A 23 1.60 9.75 -4.46
CA HIS A 23 2.42 10.35 -3.41
C HIS A 23 2.60 11.82 -3.75
N TRP A 24 2.44 12.68 -2.76
CA TRP A 24 2.64 14.12 -2.91
C TRP A 24 3.76 14.61 -2.02
N MET A 25 4.53 15.58 -2.53
CA MET A 25 5.56 16.26 -1.75
C MET A 25 4.91 17.04 -0.61
N GLY A 26 5.42 16.84 0.59
CA GLY A 26 4.99 17.46 1.83
C GLY A 26 6.17 17.96 2.67
N THR A 27 5.95 18.09 3.97
CA THR A 27 6.99 18.46 4.94
C THR A 27 6.88 17.64 6.23
N PRO A 28 8.01 17.27 6.85
CA PRO A 28 8.04 16.58 8.14
C PRO A 28 7.48 17.39 9.32
N THR A 29 7.28 18.70 9.15
CA THR A 29 6.82 19.61 10.20
C THR A 29 5.38 20.07 10.00
N ALA A 30 4.60 19.40 9.16
CA ALA A 30 3.19 19.71 8.97
C ALA A 30 2.38 19.38 10.23
N ASP A 31 1.28 20.11 10.42
CA ASP A 31 0.36 19.92 11.54
C ASP A 31 -0.49 18.67 11.30
N ASP A 32 -0.30 17.65 12.13
CA ASP A 32 -0.99 16.38 12.02
C ASP A 32 -2.50 16.49 12.25
N VAL A 33 -2.99 17.53 12.96
CA VAL A 33 -4.43 17.78 13.13
C VAL A 33 -5.05 18.21 11.80
N LEU A 34 -4.40 19.15 11.11
CA LEU A 34 -4.87 19.62 9.81
C LEU A 34 -4.80 18.52 8.74
N LEU A 35 -3.74 17.71 8.76
CA LEU A 35 -3.59 16.57 7.85
C LEU A 35 -4.68 15.54 8.06
N ARG A 36 -4.98 15.21 9.33
CA ARG A 36 -6.04 14.27 9.69
C ARG A 36 -7.42 14.77 9.23
N ASP A 37 -7.73 16.05 9.46
CA ASP A 37 -9.00 16.65 9.02
C ASP A 37 -9.16 16.63 7.49
N ALA A 38 -8.03 16.65 6.76
CA ALA A 38 -7.97 16.56 5.31
C ALA A 38 -7.87 15.12 4.76
N TYR A 39 -7.88 14.09 5.61
CA TYR A 39 -7.66 12.68 5.23
C TYR A 39 -6.32 12.46 4.50
N LEU A 40 -5.28 13.15 4.96
CA LEU A 40 -3.92 12.97 4.49
C LEU A 40 -3.08 12.26 5.53
N ASP A 41 -2.49 11.16 5.10
CA ASP A 41 -1.49 10.42 5.84
C ASP A 41 -0.09 10.95 5.49
N ARG A 42 0.82 10.95 6.46
CA ARG A 42 2.17 11.49 6.30
C ARG A 42 3.24 10.45 6.57
N ILE A 43 4.04 10.18 5.55
CA ILE A 43 5.26 9.36 5.61
C ILE A 43 6.44 10.33 5.47
N TYR A 44 6.91 10.86 6.59
CA TYR A 44 7.94 11.90 6.65
C TYR A 44 7.56 13.18 5.87
N ASP A 45 8.16 13.42 4.71
CA ASP A 45 7.92 14.53 3.80
C ASP A 45 7.03 14.15 2.61
N THR A 46 6.34 13.02 2.71
CA THR A 46 5.43 12.52 1.68
C THR A 46 4.02 12.43 2.23
N TYR A 47 3.04 12.95 1.49
CA TYR A 47 1.62 12.80 1.78
C TYR A 47 0.98 11.74 0.88
N VAL A 48 -0.02 11.06 1.43
CA VAL A 48 -0.82 10.03 0.77
C VAL A 48 -2.29 10.19 1.17
N ASP A 49 -3.19 9.72 0.32
CA ASP A 49 -4.64 9.86 0.49
C ASP A 49 -5.16 8.66 1.28
N GLU A 50 -5.65 8.91 2.49
CA GLU A 50 -6.15 7.87 3.41
C GLU A 50 -7.36 7.13 2.83
N ILE A 51 -8.23 7.82 2.10
CA ILE A 51 -9.39 7.18 1.45
C ILE A 51 -8.91 6.20 0.39
N LYS A 52 -7.82 6.54 -0.33
CA LYS A 52 -7.21 5.64 -1.31
C LYS A 52 -6.44 4.48 -0.66
N PHE A 53 -5.87 4.66 0.53
CA PHE A 53 -5.36 3.54 1.32
C PHE A 53 -6.47 2.57 1.71
N GLU A 54 -7.61 3.07 2.16
CA GLU A 54 -8.76 2.22 2.46
C GLU A 54 -9.25 1.45 1.21
N ASP A 55 -9.32 2.11 0.04
CA ASP A 55 -9.63 1.46 -1.24
C ASP A 55 -8.62 0.34 -1.56
N THR A 56 -7.33 0.57 -1.28
CA THR A 56 -6.24 -0.38 -1.48
C THR A 56 -6.40 -1.60 -0.58
N ASP A 57 -6.66 -1.39 0.71
CA ASP A 57 -6.91 -2.46 1.67
C ASP A 57 -8.11 -3.32 1.24
N ARG A 58 -9.20 -2.68 0.83
CA ARG A 58 -10.40 -3.37 0.34
C ARG A 58 -10.11 -4.15 -0.94
N ALA A 59 -9.29 -3.63 -1.85
CA ALA A 59 -8.90 -4.32 -3.07
C ALA A 59 -8.04 -5.56 -2.77
N ILE A 60 -7.01 -5.41 -1.92
CA ILE A 60 -6.18 -6.53 -1.45
C ILE A 60 -7.08 -7.59 -0.82
N GLY A 61 -7.88 -7.21 0.19
CA GLY A 61 -8.72 -8.15 0.93
C GLY A 61 -9.66 -8.96 0.04
N LYS A 62 -10.30 -8.33 -0.96
CA LYS A 62 -11.15 -9.03 -1.94
C LYS A 62 -10.38 -10.08 -2.74
N ILE A 63 -9.14 -9.78 -3.14
CA ILE A 63 -8.29 -10.70 -3.88
C ILE A 63 -7.76 -11.81 -2.96
N THR A 64 -7.44 -11.49 -1.71
CA THR A 64 -7.00 -12.44 -0.69
C THR A 64 -8.00 -13.56 -0.44
N GLU A 65 -9.32 -13.31 -0.59
CA GLU A 65 -10.34 -14.37 -0.46
C GLU A 65 -10.18 -15.50 -1.50
N GLN A 66 -9.48 -15.26 -2.62
CA GLN A 66 -9.15 -16.29 -3.62
C GLN A 66 -7.86 -17.06 -3.27
N PHE A 67 -7.09 -16.59 -2.29
CA PHE A 67 -5.85 -17.24 -1.88
C PHE A 67 -6.13 -18.46 -0.98
N PRO A 68 -5.42 -19.59 -1.15
CA PRO A 68 -5.65 -20.78 -0.33
C PRO A 68 -5.51 -20.51 1.18
N ARG A 69 -6.52 -20.93 1.97
CA ARG A 69 -6.50 -20.84 3.44
C ARG A 69 -5.56 -21.89 4.05
N ARG A 70 -4.26 -21.64 3.97
CA ARG A 70 -3.19 -22.45 4.57
C ARG A 70 -1.97 -21.58 4.89
N PRO A 71 -0.98 -22.08 5.66
CA PRO A 71 0.31 -21.41 5.76
C PRO A 71 0.93 -21.17 4.37
N ALA A 72 1.48 -19.97 4.17
CA ALA A 72 2.16 -19.56 2.96
C ALA A 72 3.31 -18.62 3.31
N SER A 73 4.33 -18.58 2.45
CA SER A 73 5.43 -17.61 2.59
C SER A 73 5.02 -16.24 2.05
N SER A 74 5.64 -15.16 2.53
CA SER A 74 5.42 -13.82 1.98
C SER A 74 5.73 -13.76 0.48
N ARG A 75 6.76 -14.49 0.01
CA ARG A 75 7.10 -14.57 -1.42
C ARG A 75 5.95 -15.15 -2.23
N GLU A 76 5.36 -16.25 -1.75
CA GLU A 76 4.25 -16.90 -2.43
C GLU A 76 3.02 -15.99 -2.48
N TYR A 77 2.69 -15.35 -1.36
CA TYR A 77 1.55 -14.45 -1.29
C TYR A 77 1.73 -13.19 -2.16
N LEU A 78 2.92 -12.59 -2.15
CA LEU A 78 3.24 -11.44 -3.01
C LEU A 78 3.25 -11.82 -4.49
N GLY A 79 3.73 -13.02 -4.85
CA GLY A 79 3.63 -13.55 -6.21
C GLY A 79 2.19 -13.72 -6.67
N PHE A 80 1.31 -14.19 -5.77
CA PHE A 80 -0.13 -14.25 -6.02
C PHE A 80 -0.74 -12.87 -6.23
N LEU A 81 -0.48 -11.90 -5.33
CA LEU A 81 -0.99 -10.53 -5.49
C LEU A 81 -0.54 -9.90 -6.82
N GLY A 82 0.75 -10.00 -7.15
CA GLY A 82 1.29 -9.49 -8.42
C GLY A 82 0.67 -10.13 -9.67
N SER A 83 0.19 -11.37 -9.59
CA SER A 83 -0.54 -12.01 -10.70
C SER A 83 -1.97 -11.49 -10.91
N LYS A 84 -2.51 -10.70 -9.97
CA LYS A 84 -3.91 -10.23 -9.97
C LYS A 84 -4.05 -8.74 -10.30
N PHE A 85 -3.01 -7.95 -10.11
CA PHE A 85 -2.99 -6.50 -10.28
C PHE A 85 -2.15 -6.05 -11.50
N GLN A 86 -2.20 -6.80 -12.61
CA GLN A 86 -1.49 -6.45 -13.85
C GLN A 86 -2.23 -5.43 -14.71
#